data_AF-A0A8C9GIM0-F1
#
_entry.id   AF-A0A8C9GIM0-F1
#
_cell.length_a   1.000
_cell.length_b   1.000
_cell.length_c   1.000
_cell.angle_alpha   90.00
_cell.angle_beta   90.00
_cell.angle_gamma   90.00
#
_symmetry.space_group_name_H-M   'P 1'
#
loop_
_entity.id
_entity.type
_entity.pdbx_description
1 polymer ?
#
loop_
_entity_poly.entity_id
_entity_poly.type
_entity_poly.pdbx_seq_one_letter_code
_entity_poly.pdbx_strand_id
1 'polypeptide(L)'
;MLNLTTGSLTPLALKYDTNNSIQLYFDEELRSMEQFIIHPLHNCSSLYIKQMDVIKFCEHYNHSPNYITIKNVSKNSYNKETNDIHIKKEDNETTSGVTTSSVENICTNKNNSQYTTSGIKKRTTTDNINGNINNNNDKKWNEQNILGINCKKNEKFAEWYTQVIVKGELIEYYDISGCYIIRPSAYHIWECLQSFFNKEIKKLNVENSYFPLFVTKQKLEKEKNHIQGFSPEVAWVTKYGNTNLPEEIAIRPTSETIMYSAFSKWIRSYRDLPIKLNQWNTVVRWEFKQPTPFIRTREFLWQEGHTAHKCEEEAVTLVFDILELYRRWFEECLAVPIIKGLKSEGEKFGGAQFTSTAEAFISENGRAIQAATSHYLSTNFAKMFKIEYEDENEVKQYVHQTSWGCTTRSIGIMIMTHGDDNGLVLPPNIAKYKVVIIPILYKNSDENAINNYCKEIEKTLKNAEINCIFDNRDLYSPGYKFNHWELRGIPIRIEVGPKDLQNNSCVFVRRDNN
;
A
#
# COMPACT_ATOMS: atom_id res chain seq x y z
N MET A 1 -2.93 -11.07 -34.49
CA MET A 1 -3.76 -11.87 -33.55
C MET A 1 -3.49 -11.39 -32.14
N LEU A 2 -4.49 -11.38 -31.25
CA LEU A 2 -4.50 -10.70 -29.94
C LEU A 2 -3.56 -11.28 -28.85
N ASN A 3 -2.69 -12.26 -29.16
CA ASN A 3 -1.75 -12.90 -28.23
C ASN A 3 -2.38 -13.33 -26.88
N LEU A 4 -3.61 -13.85 -26.92
CA LEU A 4 -4.30 -14.34 -25.72
C LEU A 4 -3.73 -15.69 -25.28
N THR A 5 -3.65 -15.90 -23.95
CA THR A 5 -3.19 -17.14 -23.31
C THR A 5 -4.23 -17.63 -22.30
N THR A 6 -4.25 -18.94 -22.03
CA THR A 6 -5.16 -19.57 -21.07
C THR A 6 -5.00 -18.96 -19.67
N GLY A 7 -6.09 -18.48 -19.07
CA GLY A 7 -6.09 -17.76 -17.77
C GLY A 7 -6.32 -16.25 -17.88
N SER A 8 -6.36 -15.68 -19.09
CA SER A 8 -6.87 -14.33 -19.31
C SER A 8 -8.37 -14.28 -18.99
N LEU A 9 -8.75 -13.41 -18.04
CA LEU A 9 -10.07 -13.34 -17.38
C LEU A 9 -11.26 -12.90 -18.25
N THR A 10 -11.23 -13.09 -19.57
CA THR A 10 -12.34 -12.66 -20.42
C THR A 10 -12.52 -13.61 -21.62
N PRO A 11 -13.59 -14.43 -21.64
CA PRO A 11 -14.01 -15.16 -22.84
C PRO A 11 -14.48 -14.22 -23.98
N LEU A 12 -14.61 -12.92 -23.69
CA LEU A 12 -14.97 -11.85 -24.61
C LEU A 12 -13.88 -10.77 -24.61
N ALA A 13 -13.19 -10.58 -25.73
CA ALA A 13 -12.26 -9.48 -25.92
C ALA A 13 -12.84 -8.44 -26.90
N LEU A 14 -12.73 -7.17 -26.53
CA LEU A 14 -13.07 -6.02 -27.37
C LEU A 14 -11.79 -5.46 -27.98
N LYS A 15 -11.76 -5.34 -29.31
CA LYS A 15 -10.67 -4.64 -30.01
C LYS A 15 -11.24 -3.49 -30.82
N TYR A 16 -10.67 -2.31 -30.65
CA TYR A 16 -10.81 -1.20 -31.58
C TYR A 16 -9.86 -1.44 -32.76
N ASP A 17 -10.39 -1.55 -33.97
CA ASP A 17 -9.56 -1.66 -35.17
C ASP A 17 -9.05 -0.29 -35.64
N THR A 18 -8.18 -0.29 -36.65
CA THR A 18 -7.59 0.93 -37.22
C THR A 18 -8.61 1.82 -37.95
N ASN A 19 -9.83 1.35 -38.16
CA ASN A 19 -10.93 2.06 -38.82
C ASN A 19 -11.98 2.55 -37.81
N ASN A 20 -11.66 2.54 -36.50
CA ASN A 20 -12.56 2.88 -35.40
C ASN A 20 -13.81 1.98 -35.29
N SER A 21 -13.76 0.74 -35.80
CA SER A 21 -14.83 -0.24 -35.63
C SER A 21 -14.55 -1.17 -34.45
N ILE A 22 -15.59 -1.46 -33.67
CA ILE A 22 -15.52 -2.39 -32.53
C ILE A 22 -15.68 -3.82 -33.05
N GLN A 23 -14.73 -4.69 -32.73
CA GLN A 23 -14.80 -6.11 -33.01
C GLN A 23 -14.85 -6.93 -31.71
N LEU A 24 -15.77 -7.87 -31.66
CA LEU A 24 -15.95 -8.82 -30.57
C LEU A 24 -15.24 -10.14 -30.90
N TYR A 25 -14.40 -10.60 -29.98
CA TYR A 25 -13.67 -11.86 -30.10
C TYR A 25 -14.03 -12.82 -28.98
N PHE A 26 -14.34 -14.06 -29.35
CA PHE A 26 -14.74 -15.15 -28.49
C PHE A 26 -13.76 -16.31 -28.60
N ASP A 27 -13.54 -17.05 -27.52
CA ASP A 27 -12.82 -18.32 -27.59
C ASP A 27 -13.61 -19.31 -28.45
N GLU A 28 -12.92 -20.05 -29.31
CA GLU A 28 -13.50 -21.09 -30.16
C GLU A 28 -14.16 -22.21 -29.34
N GLU A 29 -13.68 -22.51 -28.14
CA GLU A 29 -14.30 -23.48 -27.23
C GLU A 29 -15.74 -23.08 -26.83
N LEU A 30 -16.10 -21.79 -26.90
CA LEU A 30 -17.46 -21.33 -26.61
C LEU A 30 -18.47 -21.75 -27.68
N ARG A 31 -18.03 -22.23 -28.85
CA ARG A 31 -18.93 -22.76 -29.89
C ARG A 31 -19.61 -24.05 -29.47
N SER A 32 -18.96 -24.87 -28.64
CA SER A 32 -19.47 -26.17 -28.21
C SER A 32 -20.17 -26.12 -26.84
N MET A 33 -20.12 -24.99 -26.14
CA MET A 33 -20.76 -24.81 -24.84
C MET A 33 -22.21 -24.35 -24.97
N GLU A 34 -23.12 -25.03 -24.25
CA GLU A 34 -24.55 -24.68 -24.25
C GLU A 34 -24.83 -23.42 -23.40
N GLN A 35 -24.11 -23.28 -22.28
CA GLN A 35 -24.18 -22.16 -21.36
C GLN A 35 -22.81 -21.89 -20.74
N PHE A 36 -22.54 -20.65 -20.38
CA PHE A 36 -21.32 -20.26 -19.68
C PHE A 36 -21.59 -19.26 -18.56
N ILE A 37 -20.72 -19.27 -17.57
CA ILE A 37 -20.78 -18.39 -16.40
C ILE A 37 -20.39 -16.98 -16.82
N ILE A 38 -21.19 -16.00 -16.42
CA ILE A 38 -20.90 -14.59 -16.58
C ILE A 38 -20.85 -13.91 -15.21
N HIS A 39 -19.92 -12.97 -15.08
CA HIS A 39 -19.75 -12.15 -13.87
C HIS A 39 -20.09 -10.69 -14.22
N PRO A 40 -21.35 -10.25 -14.07
CA PRO A 40 -21.68 -8.84 -14.21
C PRO A 40 -20.99 -8.01 -13.12
N LEU A 41 -20.75 -6.73 -13.43
CA LEU A 41 -20.02 -5.76 -12.61
C LEU A 41 -20.59 -5.56 -11.19
N HIS A 42 -21.85 -5.89 -10.98
CA HIS A 42 -22.49 -5.92 -9.66
C HIS A 42 -23.07 -7.31 -9.45
N ASN A 43 -22.41 -8.18 -8.67
CA ASN A 43 -23.00 -9.48 -8.37
C ASN A 43 -22.66 -10.04 -6.99
N CYS A 44 -23.66 -10.69 -6.40
CA CYS A 44 -23.57 -11.49 -5.17
C CYS A 44 -23.70 -13.00 -5.44
N SER A 45 -23.84 -13.42 -6.71
CA SER A 45 -23.92 -14.83 -7.13
C SER A 45 -23.32 -15.05 -8.53
N SER A 46 -23.06 -16.29 -8.93
CA SER A 46 -22.69 -16.61 -10.33
C SER A 46 -23.95 -16.69 -11.19
N LEU A 47 -23.93 -16.07 -12.37
CA LEU A 47 -25.03 -16.14 -13.35
C LEU A 47 -24.59 -16.92 -14.59
N TYR A 48 -25.55 -17.54 -15.26
CA TYR A 48 -25.33 -18.31 -16.49
C TYR A 48 -26.05 -17.65 -17.65
N ILE A 49 -25.41 -17.59 -18.81
CA ILE A 49 -26.03 -17.15 -20.05
C ILE A 49 -25.94 -18.27 -21.09
N LYS A 50 -27.00 -18.44 -21.88
CA LYS A 50 -27.00 -19.39 -22.98
C LYS A 50 -26.23 -18.82 -24.16
N GLN A 51 -25.58 -19.68 -24.93
CA GLN A 51 -24.84 -19.31 -26.13
C GLN A 51 -25.69 -18.48 -27.11
N MET A 52 -26.95 -18.90 -27.33
CA MET A 52 -27.86 -18.22 -28.25
C MET A 52 -28.20 -16.79 -27.83
N ASP A 53 -28.24 -16.51 -26.52
CA ASP A 53 -28.55 -15.18 -26.00
C ASP A 53 -27.37 -14.22 -26.15
N VAL A 54 -26.14 -14.75 -26.14
CA VAL A 54 -24.94 -13.96 -26.48
C VAL A 54 -24.87 -13.62 -27.96
N ILE A 55 -25.29 -14.54 -28.84
CA ILE A 55 -25.38 -14.25 -30.28
C ILE A 55 -26.42 -13.15 -30.52
N LYS A 56 -27.62 -13.26 -29.91
CA LYS A 56 -28.65 -12.23 -29.98
C LYS A 56 -28.17 -10.89 -29.44
N PHE A 57 -27.38 -10.87 -28.36
CA PHE A 57 -26.77 -9.65 -27.85
C PHE A 57 -25.85 -9.00 -28.88
N CYS A 58 -24.95 -9.78 -29.52
CA CYS A 58 -24.09 -9.27 -30.58
C CYS A 58 -24.89 -8.67 -31.74
N GLU A 59 -25.91 -9.40 -32.21
CA GLU A 59 -26.80 -8.95 -33.29
C GLU A 59 -27.56 -7.68 -32.92
N HIS A 60 -28.06 -7.57 -31.68
CA HIS A 60 -28.76 -6.37 -31.19
C HIS A 60 -27.91 -5.11 -31.30
N TYR A 61 -26.59 -5.23 -31.12
CA TYR A 61 -25.64 -4.13 -31.24
C TYR A 61 -24.94 -4.07 -32.61
N ASN A 62 -25.50 -4.70 -33.65
CA ASN A 62 -24.95 -4.73 -35.00
C ASN A 62 -23.51 -5.27 -35.09
N HIS A 63 -23.17 -6.24 -34.23
CA HIS A 63 -21.89 -6.93 -34.24
C HIS A 63 -22.05 -8.41 -34.56
N SER A 64 -21.03 -9.00 -35.17
CA SER A 64 -20.91 -10.45 -35.35
C SER A 64 -19.78 -10.99 -34.47
N PRO A 65 -19.98 -12.11 -33.75
CA PRO A 65 -18.94 -12.72 -32.93
C PRO A 65 -17.83 -13.32 -33.81
N ASN A 66 -16.57 -12.91 -33.59
CA ASN A 66 -15.41 -13.55 -34.21
C ASN A 66 -14.83 -14.59 -33.26
N TYR A 67 -14.67 -15.82 -33.71
CA TYR A 67 -14.12 -16.89 -32.87
C TYR A 67 -12.64 -17.08 -33.14
N ILE A 68 -11.85 -17.25 -32.09
CA ILE A 68 -10.41 -17.45 -32.16
C ILE A 68 -9.98 -18.58 -31.25
N THR A 69 -9.06 -19.43 -31.73
CA THR A 69 -8.43 -20.45 -30.90
C THR A 69 -7.42 -19.80 -29.95
N ILE A 70 -7.60 -19.95 -28.64
CA ILE A 70 -6.63 -19.48 -27.65
C ILE A 70 -5.50 -20.51 -27.54
N LYS A 71 -4.24 -20.05 -27.57
CA LYS A 71 -3.09 -20.96 -27.48
C LYS A 71 -2.99 -21.51 -26.05
N ASN A 72 -3.23 -22.81 -25.91
CA ASN A 72 -2.90 -23.52 -24.67
C ASN A 72 -1.38 -23.52 -24.47
N VAL A 73 -0.91 -22.78 -23.48
CA VAL A 73 0.42 -23.03 -22.93
C VAL A 73 0.32 -24.34 -22.17
N SER A 74 0.75 -25.42 -22.80
CA SER A 74 0.79 -26.73 -22.18
C SER A 74 1.61 -26.65 -20.89
N LYS A 75 1.09 -27.23 -19.80
CA LYS A 75 1.73 -27.40 -18.49
C LYS A 75 3.10 -28.11 -18.52
N ASN A 76 3.65 -28.43 -19.70
CA ASN A 76 4.88 -29.20 -19.90
C ASN A 76 6.09 -28.37 -20.34
N SER A 77 5.98 -27.06 -20.55
CA SER A 77 7.13 -26.20 -20.91
C SER A 77 7.96 -25.72 -19.71
N TYR A 78 7.59 -26.05 -18.47
CA TYR A 78 8.43 -25.85 -17.28
C TYR A 78 9.29 -27.08 -16.90
N ASN A 79 9.12 -28.22 -17.57
CA ASN A 79 9.77 -29.49 -17.20
C ASN A 79 10.73 -30.05 -18.28
N LYS A 80 11.12 -29.26 -19.29
CA LYS A 80 11.89 -29.77 -20.45
C LYS A 80 13.23 -29.08 -20.74
N GLU A 81 13.83 -28.44 -19.74
CA GLU A 81 15.20 -27.90 -19.84
C GLU A 81 16.22 -28.55 -18.87
N THR A 82 15.86 -29.64 -18.17
CA THR A 82 16.81 -30.31 -17.25
C THR A 82 17.11 -31.77 -17.52
N ASN A 83 16.56 -32.40 -18.56
CA ASN A 83 16.91 -33.76 -18.94
C ASN A 83 17.00 -33.88 -20.47
N ASP A 84 18.19 -33.65 -21.02
CA ASP A 84 18.78 -34.39 -22.16
C ASP A 84 20.00 -33.64 -22.74
N ILE A 85 21.15 -33.68 -22.06
CA ILE A 85 22.47 -33.65 -22.72
C ILE A 85 23.41 -34.64 -22.02
N HIS A 86 23.37 -35.90 -22.44
CA HIS A 86 24.43 -36.90 -22.31
C HIS A 86 24.13 -37.92 -23.44
N ILE A 87 24.95 -38.18 -24.46
CA ILE A 87 26.38 -38.47 -24.54
C ILE A 87 26.85 -38.23 -25.99
N LYS A 88 28.00 -37.58 -26.19
CA LYS A 88 28.93 -37.95 -27.26
C LYS A 88 30.24 -38.36 -26.60
N LYS A 89 30.60 -39.63 -26.77
CA LYS A 89 31.93 -40.18 -26.50
C LYS A 89 32.88 -39.65 -27.56
N GLU A 90 34.03 -39.14 -27.14
CA GLU A 90 35.28 -39.29 -27.86
C GLU A 90 36.41 -39.37 -26.83
N ASP A 91 37.27 -40.35 -27.05
CA ASP A 91 38.30 -40.84 -26.17
C ASP A 91 39.45 -39.83 -25.98
N ASN A 92 40.04 -39.80 -24.78
CA ASN A 92 41.49 -39.79 -24.63
C ASN A 92 41.88 -40.09 -23.18
N GLU A 93 42.67 -41.15 -23.04
CA GLU A 93 43.35 -41.61 -21.84
C GLU A 93 44.40 -40.58 -21.37
N THR A 94 44.60 -40.41 -20.06
CA THR A 94 45.81 -40.88 -19.33
C THR A 94 45.92 -40.33 -17.89
N THR A 95 46.11 -41.27 -16.95
CA THR A 95 47.01 -41.28 -15.75
C THR A 95 46.87 -40.18 -14.69
N SER A 96 46.33 -40.50 -13.50
CA SER A 96 46.99 -41.06 -12.29
C SER A 96 47.57 -40.01 -11.32
N GLY A 97 47.29 -40.12 -10.02
CA GLY A 97 48.07 -39.41 -9.00
C GLY A 97 47.38 -39.19 -7.65
N VAL A 98 47.73 -40.04 -6.68
CA VAL A 98 47.41 -40.01 -5.24
C VAL A 98 48.22 -38.92 -4.53
N THR A 99 47.71 -38.28 -3.45
CA THR A 99 48.33 -38.18 -2.10
C THR A 99 47.73 -37.11 -1.17
N THR A 100 47.91 -37.38 0.12
CA THR A 100 47.37 -36.81 1.37
C THR A 100 48.28 -35.77 2.04
N SER A 101 47.77 -35.16 3.13
CA SER A 101 48.48 -34.64 4.35
C SER A 101 49.06 -33.20 4.24
N SER A 102 48.62 -32.22 5.05
CA SER A 102 48.88 -31.90 6.49
C SER A 102 49.91 -30.75 6.61
N VAL A 103 49.57 -29.57 7.11
CA VAL A 103 49.70 -29.06 8.51
C VAL A 103 50.84 -28.04 8.64
N GLU A 104 50.57 -26.93 9.38
CA GLU A 104 51.50 -25.97 10.05
C GLU A 104 52.31 -24.96 9.20
N ASN A 105 52.67 -23.73 9.61
CA ASN A 105 52.36 -22.84 10.74
C ASN A 105 53.00 -21.44 10.47
N ILE A 106 52.45 -20.38 11.09
CA ILE A 106 53.17 -19.26 11.77
C ILE A 106 53.81 -18.06 11.00
N CYS A 107 53.31 -16.86 11.38
CA CYS A 107 53.98 -15.58 11.75
C CYS A 107 54.01 -14.32 10.84
N THR A 108 53.36 -13.28 11.38
CA THR A 108 53.80 -11.88 11.62
C THR A 108 54.42 -11.04 10.50
N ASN A 109 53.85 -9.85 10.20
CA ASN A 109 54.17 -8.59 10.91
C ASN A 109 53.42 -7.36 10.34
N LYS A 110 53.12 -6.45 11.28
CA LYS A 110 52.89 -5.00 11.23
C LYS A 110 53.09 -4.24 9.90
N ASN A 111 52.19 -3.29 9.60
CA ASN A 111 52.49 -1.85 9.73
C ASN A 111 51.27 -0.94 9.51
N ASN A 112 51.22 0.11 10.34
CA ASN A 112 50.39 1.30 10.24
C ASN A 112 50.64 2.07 8.92
N SER A 113 49.61 2.75 8.39
CA SER A 113 49.70 4.20 8.13
C SER A 113 48.33 4.81 7.86
N GLN A 114 48.20 6.02 8.37
CA GLN A 114 47.06 6.92 8.48
C GLN A 114 47.15 7.99 7.36
N TYR A 115 46.01 8.60 7.00
CA TYR A 115 45.84 9.89 6.27
C TYR A 115 46.30 9.91 4.78
N THR A 116 45.70 10.61 3.80
CA THR A 116 44.84 11.81 3.77
C THR A 116 44.22 11.96 2.36
N THR A 117 43.09 12.68 2.30
CA THR A 117 42.42 13.25 1.12
C THR A 117 43.27 14.24 0.30
N SER A 118 43.14 14.20 -1.02
CA SER A 118 43.28 15.37 -1.92
C SER A 118 42.66 15.07 -3.29
N GLY A 119 41.72 15.92 -3.74
CA GLY A 119 41.14 15.85 -5.08
C GLY A 119 42.05 16.38 -6.18
N ILE A 120 41.63 16.29 -7.46
CA ILE A 120 41.95 17.22 -8.56
C ILE A 120 41.24 16.85 -9.89
N LYS A 121 40.60 17.91 -10.44
CA LYS A 121 40.39 18.36 -11.84
C LYS A 121 39.55 17.59 -12.89
N LYS A 122 38.50 18.33 -13.30
CA LYS A 122 37.84 18.38 -14.62
C LYS A 122 38.83 18.45 -15.80
N ARG A 123 38.49 17.75 -16.89
CA ARG A 123 39.00 17.98 -18.25
C ARG A 123 37.83 18.39 -19.16
N THR A 124 37.99 19.54 -19.79
CA THR A 124 37.20 20.07 -20.90
C THR A 124 37.85 19.66 -22.22
N THR A 125 37.05 19.23 -23.19
CA THR A 125 37.43 19.14 -24.61
C THR A 125 36.34 19.82 -25.43
N THR A 126 36.75 20.88 -26.10
CA THR A 126 36.02 21.65 -27.11
C THR A 126 36.36 21.09 -28.49
N ASP A 127 35.35 20.72 -29.28
CA ASP A 127 35.49 20.60 -30.74
C ASP A 127 34.39 21.44 -31.40
N ASN A 128 34.82 22.36 -32.26
CA ASN A 128 34.02 23.25 -33.08
C ASN A 128 33.79 22.64 -34.47
N ILE A 129 32.55 22.58 -34.95
CA ILE A 129 32.23 22.59 -36.39
C ILE A 129 31.04 23.54 -36.63
N ASN A 130 31.24 24.51 -37.52
CA ASN A 130 30.30 25.54 -37.95
C ASN A 130 29.26 25.02 -38.96
N GLY A 131 28.03 25.57 -38.94
CA GLY A 131 27.06 25.45 -40.04
C GLY A 131 25.69 26.10 -39.79
N ASN A 132 25.55 27.36 -40.24
CA ASN A 132 24.34 28.15 -40.57
C ASN A 132 22.91 27.76 -40.11
N ILE A 133 22.35 28.66 -39.30
CA ILE A 133 20.99 29.28 -39.29
C ILE A 133 19.88 28.60 -40.12
N ASN A 134 18.81 28.20 -39.43
CA ASN A 134 17.44 28.51 -39.86
C ASN A 134 16.48 28.65 -38.66
N ASN A 135 15.88 29.83 -38.55
CA ASN A 135 14.76 30.15 -37.69
C ASN A 135 13.57 29.24 -38.01
N ASN A 136 12.95 28.64 -36.98
CA ASN A 136 11.53 28.83 -36.67
C ASN A 136 11.07 27.87 -35.56
N ASN A 137 10.22 28.41 -34.68
CA ASN A 137 9.46 27.78 -33.60
C ASN A 137 10.12 27.72 -32.21
N ASP A 138 10.50 28.89 -31.68
CA ASP A 138 10.43 29.13 -30.24
C ASP A 138 8.97 29.09 -29.77
N LYS A 139 8.46 27.87 -29.53
CA LYS A 139 7.35 27.70 -28.59
C LYS A 139 7.89 28.02 -27.20
N LYS A 140 7.70 29.27 -26.76
CA LYS A 140 7.69 29.65 -25.34
C LYS A 140 6.84 28.62 -24.59
N TRP A 141 7.49 27.73 -23.84
CA TRP A 141 6.82 27.02 -22.79
C TRP A 141 6.41 28.07 -21.76
N ASN A 142 5.11 28.30 -21.63
CA ASN A 142 4.56 29.08 -20.53
C ASN A 142 5.02 28.41 -19.23
N GLU A 143 5.93 29.06 -18.50
CA GLU A 143 6.28 28.74 -17.11
C GLU A 143 5.08 29.09 -16.20
N GLN A 144 3.95 28.42 -16.41
CA GLN A 144 2.79 28.50 -15.54
C GLN A 144 3.11 27.77 -14.22
N ASN A 145 3.34 28.55 -13.16
CA ASN A 145 3.35 28.16 -11.74
C ASN A 145 3.73 26.69 -11.44
N ILE A 146 5.02 26.39 -11.51
CA ILE A 146 5.59 25.04 -11.22
C ILE A 146 5.22 24.55 -9.80
N LEU A 147 4.95 25.48 -8.87
CA LEU A 147 4.70 25.22 -7.44
C LEU A 147 3.34 24.56 -7.15
N GLY A 148 2.28 24.92 -7.88
CA GLY A 148 0.94 24.39 -7.66
C GLY A 148 0.69 23.05 -8.38
N ILE A 149 -0.51 22.49 -8.24
CA ILE A 149 -0.93 21.33 -9.05
C ILE A 149 -1.25 21.82 -10.47
N ASN A 150 -0.69 21.18 -11.50
CA ASN A 150 -0.85 21.63 -12.89
C ASN A 150 -1.83 20.75 -13.72
N CYS A 151 -2.44 19.75 -13.08
CA CYS A 151 -3.38 18.84 -13.71
C CYS A 151 -4.63 18.70 -12.86
N LYS A 152 -5.78 18.53 -13.51
CA LYS A 152 -7.06 18.39 -12.81
C LYS A 152 -7.29 16.94 -12.39
N LYS A 153 -7.83 16.76 -11.18
CA LYS A 153 -8.15 15.45 -10.60
C LYS A 153 -9.04 14.61 -11.52
N ASN A 154 -10.09 15.23 -12.09
CA ASN A 154 -11.08 14.57 -12.94
C ASN A 154 -10.59 14.28 -14.37
N GLU A 155 -9.46 14.86 -14.79
CA GLU A 155 -8.94 14.67 -16.15
C GLU A 155 -7.72 13.72 -16.14
N LYS A 156 -6.81 13.88 -15.18
CA LYS A 156 -5.55 13.12 -15.10
C LYS A 156 -5.28 12.60 -13.69
N PHE A 157 -6.19 11.77 -13.17
CA PHE A 157 -6.17 11.30 -11.78
C PHE A 157 -4.82 10.76 -11.28
N ALA A 158 -4.12 9.93 -12.07
CA ALA A 158 -2.83 9.36 -11.67
C ALA A 158 -1.70 10.41 -11.57
N GLU A 159 -1.67 11.35 -12.51
CA GLU A 159 -0.72 12.47 -12.52
C GLU A 159 -1.02 13.43 -11.36
N TRP A 160 -2.30 13.72 -11.14
CA TRP A 160 -2.80 14.53 -10.03
C TRP A 160 -2.37 13.93 -8.70
N TYR A 161 -2.65 12.65 -8.45
CA TYR A 161 -2.32 11.99 -7.19
C TYR A 161 -0.83 12.07 -6.90
N THR A 162 0.00 11.85 -7.93
CA THR A 162 1.47 11.96 -7.83
C THR A 162 1.90 13.37 -7.44
N GLN A 163 1.34 14.40 -8.07
CA GLN A 163 1.68 15.78 -7.74
C GLN A 163 1.25 16.17 -6.33
N VAL A 164 0.04 15.77 -5.92
CA VAL A 164 -0.51 16.09 -4.60
C VAL A 164 0.36 15.52 -3.48
N ILE A 165 0.75 14.25 -3.56
CA ILE A 165 1.52 13.61 -2.48
C ILE A 165 2.99 14.07 -2.43
N VAL A 166 3.58 14.45 -3.57
CA VAL A 166 4.97 14.94 -3.64
C VAL A 166 5.04 16.42 -3.27
N LYS A 167 4.27 17.27 -3.96
CA LYS A 167 4.27 18.72 -3.74
C LYS A 167 3.63 19.09 -2.39
N GLY A 168 2.72 18.26 -1.88
CA GLY A 168 2.19 18.34 -0.50
C GLY A 168 3.14 17.80 0.58
N GLU A 169 4.34 17.34 0.21
CA GLU A 169 5.39 16.85 1.13
C GLU A 169 4.96 15.67 2.02
N LEU A 170 4.11 14.78 1.50
CA LEU A 170 3.70 13.56 2.20
C LEU A 170 4.69 12.42 1.99
N ILE A 171 5.25 12.32 0.79
CA ILE A 171 6.20 11.26 0.46
C ILE A 171 7.43 11.80 -0.29
N GLU A 172 8.48 10.99 -0.30
CA GLU A 172 9.58 11.07 -1.26
C GLU A 172 9.69 9.72 -1.99
N TYR A 173 9.97 9.75 -3.29
CA TYR A 173 10.26 8.52 -4.03
C TYR A 173 11.60 7.94 -3.57
N TYR A 174 11.63 6.62 -3.41
CA TYR A 174 12.85 5.90 -3.04
C TYR A 174 13.43 5.17 -4.26
N ASP A 175 14.74 4.93 -4.25
CA ASP A 175 15.46 4.29 -5.36
C ASP A 175 15.00 2.83 -5.57
N ILE A 176 14.43 2.20 -4.55
CA ILE A 176 13.81 0.88 -4.66
C ILE A 176 12.33 1.04 -5.05
N SER A 177 12.01 0.56 -6.25
CA SER A 177 10.63 0.58 -6.77
C SER A 177 9.63 -0.05 -5.78
N GLY A 178 8.53 0.65 -5.56
CA GLY A 178 7.47 0.25 -4.64
C GLY A 178 7.74 0.59 -3.17
N CYS A 179 8.88 1.20 -2.85
CA CYS A 179 9.18 1.78 -1.55
C CYS A 179 9.14 3.31 -1.62
N TYR A 180 8.68 3.94 -0.55
CA TYR A 180 8.51 5.40 -0.47
C TYR A 180 8.87 5.87 0.93
N ILE A 181 9.55 7.00 1.03
CA ILE A 181 9.81 7.63 2.33
C ILE A 181 8.52 8.33 2.78
N ILE A 182 8.00 7.96 3.94
CA ILE A 182 6.84 8.64 4.54
C ILE A 182 7.36 9.85 5.33
N ARG A 183 7.12 11.05 4.81
CA ARG A 183 7.59 12.31 5.42
C ARG A 183 6.76 12.67 6.68
N PRO A 184 7.24 13.60 7.53
CA PRO A 184 6.60 13.90 8.81
C PRO A 184 5.11 14.24 8.72
N SER A 185 4.67 14.93 7.67
CA SER A 185 3.26 15.27 7.47
C SER A 185 2.38 14.04 7.30
N ALA A 186 2.80 13.04 6.51
CA ALA A 186 2.06 11.79 6.35
C ALA A 186 2.22 10.85 7.55
N TYR A 187 3.41 10.81 8.15
CA TYR A 187 3.65 9.96 9.32
C TYR A 187 2.82 10.43 10.52
N HIS A 188 2.62 11.75 10.68
CA HIS A 188 1.73 12.29 11.71
C HIS A 188 0.29 11.80 11.58
N ILE A 189 -0.23 11.68 10.34
CA ILE A 189 -1.56 11.09 10.09
C ILE A 189 -1.59 9.65 10.60
N TRP A 190 -0.54 8.87 10.30
CA TRP A 190 -0.42 7.50 10.81
C TRP A 190 -0.34 7.43 12.34
N GLU A 191 0.40 8.34 12.99
CA GLU A 191 0.48 8.42 14.45
C GLU A 191 -0.87 8.74 15.10
N CYS A 192 -1.67 9.62 14.50
CA CYS A 192 -3.02 9.94 14.97
C CYS A 192 -3.93 8.72 14.91
N LEU A 193 -3.91 8.01 13.78
CA LEU A 193 -4.67 6.79 13.57
C LEU A 193 -4.23 5.66 14.51
N GLN A 194 -2.92 5.51 14.70
CA GLN A 194 -2.33 4.57 15.64
C GLN A 194 -2.75 4.87 17.08
N SER A 195 -2.74 6.14 17.49
CA SER A 195 -3.16 6.58 18.82
C SER A 195 -4.64 6.28 19.07
N PHE A 196 -5.51 6.65 18.12
CA PHE A 196 -6.93 6.33 18.15
C PHE A 196 -7.16 4.82 18.32
N PHE A 197 -6.60 4.01 17.43
CA PHE A 197 -6.90 2.59 17.41
C PHE A 197 -6.33 1.86 18.63
N ASN A 198 -5.13 2.23 19.09
CA ASN A 198 -4.57 1.71 20.35
C ASN A 198 -5.48 1.98 21.55
N LYS A 199 -6.06 3.19 21.64
CA LYS A 199 -6.99 3.53 22.71
C LYS A 199 -8.24 2.63 22.66
N GLU A 200 -8.79 2.41 21.47
CA GLU A 200 -10.03 1.65 21.32
C GLU A 200 -9.82 0.13 21.51
N ILE A 201 -8.78 -0.48 20.95
CA ILE A 201 -8.53 -1.91 21.14
C ILE A 201 -8.15 -2.27 22.59
N LYS A 202 -7.54 -1.34 23.33
CA LYS A 202 -7.29 -1.52 24.77
C LYS A 202 -8.59 -1.64 25.57
N LYS A 203 -9.68 -0.97 25.17
CA LYS A 203 -11.00 -1.14 25.79
C LYS A 203 -11.56 -2.55 25.55
N LEU A 204 -11.11 -3.23 24.50
CA LEU A 204 -11.46 -4.62 24.18
C LEU A 204 -10.50 -5.64 24.83
N ASN A 205 -9.62 -5.17 25.73
CA ASN A 205 -8.55 -5.93 26.38
C ASN A 205 -7.56 -6.56 25.40
N VAL A 206 -7.28 -5.87 24.28
CA VAL A 206 -6.22 -6.26 23.35
C VAL A 206 -4.90 -5.67 23.83
N GLU A 207 -3.87 -6.52 23.90
CA GLU A 207 -2.52 -6.15 24.34
C GLU A 207 -1.57 -5.99 23.15
N ASN A 208 -0.78 -4.92 23.15
CA ASN A 208 0.27 -4.76 22.16
C ASN A 208 1.45 -5.66 22.47
N SER A 209 1.98 -6.30 21.44
CA SER A 209 3.16 -7.16 21.48
C SER A 209 4.03 -6.90 20.25
N TYR A 210 5.17 -7.60 20.16
CA TYR A 210 6.02 -7.54 18.97
C TYR A 210 6.64 -8.89 18.68
N PHE A 211 6.35 -9.42 17.50
CA PHE A 211 6.97 -10.63 16.98
C PHE A 211 8.05 -10.28 15.95
N PRO A 212 9.14 -11.08 15.87
CA PRO A 212 10.24 -10.83 14.95
C PRO A 212 9.80 -10.69 13.49
N LEU A 213 10.54 -9.87 12.74
CA LEU A 213 10.34 -9.67 11.30
C LEU A 213 10.61 -10.94 10.47
N PHE A 214 11.53 -11.77 10.97
CA PHE A 214 12.07 -12.92 10.25
C PHE A 214 11.28 -14.20 10.54
N VAL A 215 10.99 -14.96 9.49
CA VAL A 215 10.35 -16.28 9.57
C VAL A 215 11.17 -17.32 8.82
N THR A 216 11.32 -18.51 9.41
CA THR A 216 12.04 -19.61 8.75
C THR A 216 11.22 -20.18 7.60
N LYS A 217 11.90 -20.68 6.57
CA LYS A 217 11.26 -21.31 5.41
C LYS A 217 10.30 -22.43 5.82
N GLN A 218 10.74 -23.28 6.74
CA GLN A 218 9.93 -24.39 7.26
C GLN A 218 8.60 -23.94 7.88
N LYS A 219 8.57 -22.81 8.61
CA LYS A 219 7.34 -22.30 9.22
C LYS A 219 6.38 -21.74 8.18
N LEU A 220 6.89 -21.06 7.17
CA LEU A 220 6.09 -20.48 6.09
C LEU A 220 5.51 -21.57 5.16
N GLU A 221 6.27 -22.62 4.86
CA GLU A 221 5.83 -23.73 4.01
C GLU A 221 4.69 -24.56 4.63
N LYS A 222 4.62 -24.63 5.97
CA LYS A 222 3.47 -25.25 6.65
C LYS A 222 2.16 -24.59 6.21
N GLU A 223 2.12 -23.26 6.08
CA GLU A 223 0.93 -22.50 5.71
C GLU A 223 0.55 -22.70 4.24
N LYS A 224 1.55 -22.68 3.35
CA LYS A 224 1.36 -22.89 1.91
C LYS A 224 0.66 -24.23 1.59
N ASN A 225 0.95 -25.28 2.36
CA ASN A 225 0.35 -26.60 2.16
C ASN A 225 -1.12 -26.68 2.56
N HIS A 226 -1.61 -25.74 3.37
CA HIS A 226 -2.98 -25.76 3.92
C HIS A 226 -3.87 -24.63 3.38
N ILE A 227 -3.28 -23.58 2.80
CA ILE A 227 -4.02 -22.44 2.22
C ILE A 227 -3.81 -22.41 0.71
N GLN A 228 -4.84 -22.83 -0.04
CA GLN A 228 -4.85 -22.70 -1.50
C GLN A 228 -4.72 -21.23 -1.92
N GLY A 229 -3.78 -20.93 -2.82
CA GLY A 229 -3.59 -19.58 -3.36
C GLY A 229 -2.57 -18.71 -2.61
N PHE A 230 -1.91 -19.21 -1.56
CA PHE A 230 -0.78 -18.50 -0.94
C PHE A 230 0.44 -18.53 -1.88
N SER A 231 0.53 -17.53 -2.76
CA SER A 231 1.74 -17.23 -3.52
C SER A 231 2.58 -16.28 -2.66
N PRO A 232 3.69 -16.74 -2.06
CA PRO A 232 4.50 -15.88 -1.22
C PRO A 232 5.17 -14.84 -2.12
N GLU A 233 4.60 -13.63 -2.20
CA GLU A 233 5.31 -12.42 -2.61
C GLU A 233 6.34 -12.07 -1.52
N VAL A 234 7.23 -13.01 -1.23
CA VAL A 234 8.09 -13.01 -0.04
C VAL A 234 9.49 -12.64 -0.45
N ALA A 235 10.04 -11.69 0.28
CA ALA A 235 11.45 -11.35 0.19
C ALA A 235 12.27 -12.32 1.07
N TRP A 236 13.27 -12.94 0.47
CA TRP A 236 14.18 -13.87 1.15
C TRP A 236 15.51 -13.21 1.46
N VAL A 237 16.00 -13.42 2.67
CA VAL A 237 17.35 -13.12 3.12
C VAL A 237 18.17 -14.39 3.00
N THR A 238 19.20 -14.35 2.16
CA THR A 238 20.07 -15.51 1.86
C THR A 238 21.51 -15.33 2.29
N LYS A 239 21.92 -14.11 2.68
CA LYS A 239 23.30 -13.77 3.07
C LYS A 239 23.35 -12.83 4.27
N TYR A 240 24.41 -12.92 5.07
CA TYR A 240 24.82 -11.92 6.05
C TYR A 240 26.25 -11.45 5.74
N GLY A 241 26.41 -10.16 5.41
CA GLY A 241 27.65 -9.68 4.80
C GLY A 241 27.95 -10.44 3.50
N ASN A 242 29.11 -11.10 3.44
CA ASN A 242 29.52 -11.92 2.29
C ASN A 242 29.27 -13.42 2.47
N THR A 243 28.75 -13.86 3.62
CA THR A 243 28.56 -15.28 3.93
C THR A 243 27.12 -15.69 3.68
N ASN A 244 26.92 -16.84 3.02
CA ASN A 244 25.59 -17.41 2.82
C ASN A 244 25.01 -17.93 4.14
N LEU A 245 23.71 -17.73 4.34
CA LEU A 245 23.00 -18.34 5.45
C LEU A 245 22.85 -19.85 5.20
N PRO A 246 22.93 -20.68 6.26
CA PRO A 246 22.71 -22.12 6.13
C PRO A 246 21.26 -22.46 5.73
N GLU A 247 20.30 -21.63 6.12
CA GLU A 247 18.89 -21.71 5.70
C GLU A 247 18.41 -20.31 5.30
N GLU A 248 17.64 -20.24 4.22
CA GLU A 248 17.00 -18.99 3.77
C GLU A 248 15.95 -18.54 4.80
N ILE A 249 15.94 -17.25 5.10
CA ILE A 249 15.02 -16.65 6.07
C ILE A 249 14.12 -15.68 5.31
N ALA A 250 12.81 -15.78 5.48
CA ALA A 250 11.86 -14.88 4.87
C ALA A 250 11.64 -13.64 5.74
N ILE A 251 11.45 -12.49 5.08
CA ILE A 251 10.83 -11.30 5.68
C ILE A 251 9.33 -11.54 5.69
N ARG A 252 8.66 -11.31 6.84
CA ARG A 252 7.24 -11.63 6.97
C ARG A 252 6.38 -10.92 5.90
N PRO A 253 5.50 -11.66 5.20
CA PRO A 253 4.37 -11.07 4.47
C PRO A 253 3.13 -10.88 5.37
N THR A 254 3.10 -11.60 6.50
CA THR A 254 2.06 -11.65 7.54
C THR A 254 2.60 -12.46 8.75
N SER A 255 2.04 -12.33 9.96
CA SER A 255 2.61 -12.92 11.18
C SER A 255 1.96 -14.21 11.69
N GLU A 256 0.95 -14.77 11.01
CA GLU A 256 0.24 -15.99 11.44
C GLU A 256 1.21 -17.13 11.78
N THR A 257 2.12 -17.47 10.86
CA THR A 257 3.10 -18.56 11.06
C THR A 257 4.08 -18.31 12.22
N ILE A 258 4.35 -17.05 12.52
CA ILE A 258 5.24 -16.62 13.59
C ILE A 258 4.51 -16.71 14.93
N MET A 259 3.32 -16.12 15.02
CA MET A 259 2.52 -15.99 16.24
C MET A 259 1.89 -17.32 16.66
N TYR A 260 1.34 -18.08 15.72
CA TYR A 260 0.59 -19.31 16.03
C TYR A 260 1.50 -20.44 16.54
N SER A 261 2.77 -20.43 16.15
CA SER A 261 3.81 -21.28 16.75
C SER A 261 4.07 -20.96 18.23
N ALA A 262 3.79 -19.72 18.67
CA ALA A 262 3.90 -19.32 20.07
C ALA A 262 2.59 -19.53 20.82
N PHE A 263 1.43 -19.28 20.18
CA PHE A 263 0.11 -19.53 20.78
C PHE A 263 -0.05 -20.99 21.21
N SER A 264 0.41 -21.94 20.39
CA SER A 264 0.40 -23.37 20.74
C SER A 264 1.31 -23.73 21.92
N LYS A 265 2.15 -22.81 22.39
CA LYS A 265 2.98 -22.98 23.59
C LYS A 265 2.37 -22.30 24.81
N TRP A 266 1.73 -21.15 24.61
CA TRP A 266 1.15 -20.33 25.67
C TRP A 266 -0.21 -20.84 26.14
N ILE A 267 -0.99 -21.43 25.23
CA ILE A 267 -2.33 -21.93 25.54
C ILE A 267 -2.23 -23.40 25.96
N ARG A 268 -2.75 -23.69 27.16
CA ARG A 268 -2.82 -25.04 27.75
C ARG A 268 -4.20 -25.34 28.33
N SER A 269 -4.81 -24.36 28.99
CA SER A 269 -6.11 -24.48 29.66
C SER A 269 -7.07 -23.40 29.15
N TYR A 270 -8.37 -23.61 29.30
CA TYR A 270 -9.40 -22.58 29.06
C TYR A 270 -9.13 -21.27 29.83
N ARG A 271 -8.38 -21.34 30.94
CA ARG A 271 -7.98 -20.18 31.76
C ARG A 271 -6.96 -19.27 31.09
N ASP A 272 -6.26 -19.75 30.07
CA ASP A 272 -5.32 -18.96 29.28
C ASP A 272 -6.04 -18.15 28.19
N LEU A 273 -7.35 -18.35 28.03
CA LEU A 273 -8.19 -17.73 27.00
C LEU A 273 -9.11 -16.65 27.61
N PRO A 274 -9.41 -15.58 26.86
CA PRO A 274 -8.94 -15.31 25.50
C PRO A 274 -7.53 -14.71 25.47
N ILE A 275 -6.72 -15.10 24.47
CA ILE A 275 -5.51 -14.35 24.10
C ILE A 275 -5.91 -13.30 23.07
N LYS A 276 -5.57 -12.04 23.31
CA LYS A 276 -5.87 -10.93 22.39
C LYS A 276 -4.63 -10.07 22.16
N LEU A 277 -3.93 -10.27 21.04
CA LEU A 277 -2.71 -9.53 20.73
C LEU A 277 -2.86 -8.64 19.51
N ASN A 278 -2.16 -7.52 19.53
CA ASN A 278 -1.94 -6.62 18.40
C ASN A 278 -0.45 -6.31 18.26
N GLN A 279 0.01 -6.00 17.05
CA GLN A 279 1.32 -5.40 16.84
C GLN A 279 1.28 -4.34 15.74
N TRP A 280 2.12 -3.32 15.89
CA TRP A 280 2.36 -2.29 14.88
C TRP A 280 3.73 -2.51 14.27
N ASN A 281 3.81 -2.57 12.96
CA ASN A 281 5.01 -3.00 12.27
C ASN A 281 5.01 -2.68 10.77
N THR A 282 6.15 -2.97 10.14
CA THR A 282 6.30 -3.04 8.69
C THR A 282 6.13 -4.47 8.17
N VAL A 283 5.58 -4.57 6.96
CA VAL A 283 5.46 -5.79 6.18
C VAL A 283 6.02 -5.59 4.80
N VAL A 284 6.64 -6.65 4.26
CA VAL A 284 7.16 -6.68 2.90
C VAL A 284 6.37 -7.69 2.08
N ARG A 285 5.74 -7.21 1.01
CA ARG A 285 5.11 -8.02 -0.04
C ARG A 285 5.67 -7.59 -1.39
N TRP A 286 6.47 -8.44 -2.01
CA TRP A 286 7.18 -8.14 -3.24
C TRP A 286 6.29 -8.26 -4.48
N GLU A 287 5.25 -7.43 -4.51
CA GLU A 287 4.24 -7.42 -5.54
C GLU A 287 4.80 -7.02 -6.92
N PHE A 288 4.33 -7.71 -7.96
CA PHE A 288 4.70 -7.48 -9.37
C PHE A 288 3.84 -6.45 -10.09
N LYS A 289 2.63 -6.17 -9.60
CA LYS A 289 1.78 -5.13 -10.18
C LYS A 289 2.35 -3.73 -9.89
N GLN A 290 1.98 -2.76 -10.73
CA GLN A 290 2.48 -1.39 -10.63
C GLN A 290 2.19 -0.80 -9.22
N PRO A 291 3.22 -0.35 -8.49
CA PRO A 291 3.04 0.22 -7.16
C PRO A 291 2.41 1.61 -7.25
N THR A 292 1.63 1.96 -6.24
CA THR A 292 0.99 3.27 -6.08
C THR A 292 1.18 3.69 -4.63
N PRO A 293 1.80 4.85 -4.32
CA PRO A 293 2.07 5.28 -2.96
C PRO A 293 0.86 5.17 -2.05
N PHE A 294 1.07 4.67 -0.83
CA PHE A 294 0.06 4.29 0.16
C PHE A 294 -0.89 3.15 -0.25
N ILE A 295 -1.45 3.20 -1.45
CA ILE A 295 -2.48 2.26 -1.95
C ILE A 295 -1.93 0.84 -2.09
N ARG A 296 -0.75 0.73 -2.72
CA ARG A 296 -0.06 -0.53 -2.98
C ARG A 296 1.43 -0.29 -3.04
N THR A 297 2.10 -0.64 -1.95
CA THR A 297 3.55 -0.49 -1.80
C THR A 297 4.14 -1.85 -1.43
N ARG A 298 5.43 -2.05 -1.72
CA ARG A 298 6.11 -3.30 -1.38
C ARG A 298 6.43 -3.40 0.10
N GLU A 299 6.81 -2.27 0.69
CA GLU A 299 6.90 -2.09 2.14
C GLU A 299 5.79 -1.16 2.59
N PHE A 300 5.03 -1.54 3.62
CA PHE A 300 4.01 -0.68 4.23
C PHE A 300 3.97 -0.85 5.73
N LEU A 301 3.53 0.21 6.41
CA LEU A 301 3.18 0.16 7.82
C LEU A 301 1.74 -0.35 7.95
N TRP A 302 1.53 -1.21 8.92
CA TRP A 302 0.20 -1.68 9.29
C TRP A 302 0.13 -1.98 10.78
N GLN A 303 -1.09 -2.27 11.22
CA GLN A 303 -1.26 -3.15 12.36
C GLN A 303 -1.78 -4.50 11.87
N GLU A 304 -1.48 -5.52 12.67
CA GLU A 304 -2.18 -6.79 12.63
C GLU A 304 -2.53 -7.22 14.06
N GLY A 305 -3.77 -7.67 14.27
CA GLY A 305 -4.20 -8.29 15.51
C GLY A 305 -4.62 -9.73 15.31
N HIS A 306 -4.31 -10.56 16.31
CA HIS A 306 -4.57 -12.00 16.31
C HIS A 306 -5.08 -12.42 17.67
N THR A 307 -6.15 -13.20 17.68
CA THR A 307 -6.76 -13.66 18.93
C THR A 307 -7.11 -15.13 18.89
N ALA A 308 -7.28 -15.70 20.09
CA ALA A 308 -7.73 -17.06 20.31
C ALA A 308 -8.76 -17.06 21.43
N HIS A 309 -9.91 -17.68 21.18
CA HIS A 309 -11.07 -17.73 22.07
C HIS A 309 -11.47 -19.17 22.34
N LYS A 310 -12.18 -19.38 23.45
CA LYS A 310 -12.75 -20.69 23.79
C LYS A 310 -13.92 -21.07 22.87
N CYS A 311 -14.74 -20.10 22.47
CA CYS A 311 -15.96 -20.32 21.69
C CYS A 311 -16.06 -19.41 20.45
N GLU A 312 -16.86 -19.86 19.48
CA GLU A 312 -17.12 -19.15 18.24
C GLU A 312 -17.78 -17.79 18.46
N GLU A 313 -18.75 -17.71 19.37
CA GLU A 313 -19.53 -16.50 19.62
C GLU A 313 -18.66 -15.31 20.05
N GLU A 314 -17.73 -15.55 20.99
CA GLU A 314 -16.75 -14.54 21.43
C GLU A 314 -15.85 -14.08 20.27
N ALA A 315 -15.38 -15.03 19.44
CA ALA A 315 -14.54 -14.73 18.29
C ALA A 315 -15.27 -13.92 17.22
N VAL A 316 -16.50 -14.30 16.86
CA VAL A 316 -17.32 -13.63 15.85
C VAL A 316 -17.75 -12.24 16.31
N THR A 317 -18.11 -12.08 17.58
CA THR A 317 -18.41 -10.76 18.17
C THR A 317 -17.21 -9.83 18.02
N LEU A 318 -16.01 -10.30 18.37
CA LEU A 318 -14.80 -9.52 18.24
C LEU A 318 -14.47 -9.14 16.79
N VAL A 319 -14.75 -10.03 15.82
CA VAL A 319 -14.55 -9.72 14.39
C VAL A 319 -15.34 -8.47 13.99
N PHE A 320 -16.60 -8.37 14.42
CA PHE A 320 -17.46 -7.23 14.10
C PHE A 320 -17.18 -6.00 14.96
N ASP A 321 -16.79 -6.16 16.22
CA ASP A 321 -16.32 -5.04 17.05
C ASP A 321 -15.11 -4.36 16.40
N ILE A 322 -14.14 -5.15 15.91
CA ILE A 322 -12.97 -4.62 15.20
C ILE A 322 -13.37 -3.99 13.87
N LEU A 323 -14.30 -4.60 13.12
CA LEU A 323 -14.79 -4.01 11.88
C LEU A 323 -15.46 -2.64 12.11
N GLU A 324 -16.19 -2.50 13.22
CA GLU A 324 -16.76 -1.23 13.64
C GLU A 324 -15.68 -0.21 14.02
N LEU A 325 -14.61 -0.63 14.71
CA LEU A 325 -13.46 0.24 14.94
C LEU A 325 -12.78 0.70 13.64
N TYR A 326 -12.76 -0.14 12.60
CA TYR A 326 -12.30 0.30 11.28
C TYR A 326 -13.26 1.27 10.61
N ARG A 327 -14.58 1.10 10.72
CA ARG A 327 -15.53 2.12 10.26
C ARG A 327 -15.23 3.47 10.92
N ARG A 328 -15.08 3.47 12.25
CA ARG A 328 -14.75 4.68 13.03
C ARG A 328 -13.40 5.27 12.67
N TRP A 329 -12.38 4.44 12.43
CA TRP A 329 -11.07 4.88 11.93
C TRP A 329 -11.23 5.69 10.64
N PHE A 330 -12.02 5.22 9.68
CA PHE A 330 -12.20 5.92 8.41
C PHE A 330 -13.16 7.11 8.52
N GLU A 331 -14.30 6.96 9.18
CA GLU A 331 -15.33 8.00 9.23
C GLU A 331 -15.01 9.09 10.27
N GLU A 332 -14.62 8.73 11.50
CA GLU A 332 -14.38 9.70 12.57
C GLU A 332 -13.03 10.39 12.41
N CYS A 333 -11.98 9.67 12.00
CA CYS A 333 -10.63 10.25 11.89
C CYS A 333 -10.35 10.81 10.50
N LEU A 334 -10.73 10.09 9.44
CA LEU A 334 -10.39 10.44 8.05
C LEU A 334 -11.55 11.08 7.28
N ALA A 335 -12.75 11.17 7.85
CA ALA A 335 -13.95 11.62 7.16
C ALA A 335 -14.22 10.85 5.84
N VAL A 336 -13.82 9.59 5.77
CA VAL A 336 -14.02 8.72 4.61
C VAL A 336 -15.18 7.76 4.89
N PRO A 337 -16.27 7.79 4.11
CA PRO A 337 -17.34 6.83 4.24
C PRO A 337 -16.88 5.45 3.75
N ILE A 338 -17.28 4.40 4.47
CA ILE A 338 -17.01 3.01 4.07
C ILE A 338 -18.29 2.17 4.11
N ILE A 339 -18.28 1.07 3.36
CA ILE A 339 -19.34 0.06 3.36
C ILE A 339 -18.80 -1.17 4.07
N LYS A 340 -19.41 -1.56 5.19
CA LYS A 340 -19.13 -2.84 5.86
C LYS A 340 -19.80 -3.97 5.08
N GLY A 341 -19.10 -5.09 4.92
CA GLY A 341 -19.66 -6.26 4.24
C GLY A 341 -18.89 -7.54 4.52
N LEU A 342 -19.37 -8.64 3.93
CA LEU A 342 -18.66 -9.91 3.88
C LEU A 342 -18.09 -10.11 2.47
N LYS A 343 -16.88 -10.64 2.38
CA LYS A 343 -16.31 -11.09 1.11
C LYS A 343 -17.07 -12.32 0.61
N SER A 344 -17.16 -12.46 -0.71
CA SER A 344 -17.63 -13.69 -1.34
C SER A 344 -16.64 -14.84 -1.08
N GLU A 345 -17.08 -16.08 -1.29
CA GLU A 345 -16.24 -17.26 -1.10
C GLU A 345 -14.94 -17.23 -1.94
N GLY A 346 -14.97 -16.62 -3.13
CA GLY A 346 -13.79 -16.48 -3.99
C GLY A 346 -12.81 -15.39 -3.55
N GLU A 347 -13.26 -14.43 -2.75
CA GLU A 347 -12.48 -13.25 -2.33
C GLU A 347 -12.14 -13.24 -0.83
N LYS A 348 -12.68 -14.18 -0.05
CA LYS A 348 -12.33 -14.31 1.36
C LYS A 348 -10.88 -14.79 1.50
N PHE A 349 -10.27 -14.49 2.64
CA PHE A 349 -8.97 -15.07 2.96
C PHE A 349 -9.08 -16.61 3.00
N GLY A 350 -8.22 -17.31 2.27
CA GLY A 350 -8.32 -18.77 2.11
C GLY A 350 -8.23 -19.55 3.42
N GLY A 351 -7.58 -19.00 4.45
CA GLY A 351 -7.53 -19.59 5.79
C GLY A 351 -8.74 -19.25 6.69
N ALA A 352 -9.65 -18.38 6.24
CA ALA A 352 -10.79 -17.90 7.02
C ALA A 352 -12.07 -18.68 6.74
N GLN A 353 -12.89 -18.85 7.79
CA GLN A 353 -14.27 -19.31 7.64
C GLN A 353 -15.09 -18.25 6.91
N PHE A 354 -15.01 -17.00 7.35
CA PHE A 354 -15.49 -15.84 6.60
C PHE A 354 -14.55 -14.64 6.78
N THR A 355 -14.60 -13.71 5.84
CA THR A 355 -13.86 -12.44 5.89
C THR A 355 -14.83 -11.29 5.85
N SER A 356 -14.83 -10.48 6.90
CA SER A 356 -15.52 -9.19 6.90
C SER A 356 -14.58 -8.08 6.44
N THR A 357 -15.11 -7.11 5.71
CA THR A 357 -14.35 -6.09 5.00
C THR A 357 -15.02 -4.72 5.15
N ALA A 358 -14.19 -3.67 5.11
CA ALA A 358 -14.63 -2.30 4.90
C ALA A 358 -14.20 -1.90 3.48
N GLU A 359 -15.16 -1.52 2.63
CA GLU A 359 -14.92 -1.10 1.25
C GLU A 359 -15.09 0.42 1.12
N ALA A 360 -14.14 1.08 0.46
CA ALA A 360 -14.24 2.48 0.06
C ALA A 360 -14.36 2.58 -1.47
N PHE A 361 -14.80 3.73 -1.97
CA PHE A 361 -14.95 3.98 -3.41
C PHE A 361 -14.29 5.30 -3.79
N ILE A 362 -13.52 5.29 -4.88
CA ILE A 362 -12.90 6.49 -5.45
C ILE A 362 -13.67 6.88 -6.70
N SER A 363 -14.42 7.98 -6.60
CA SER A 363 -15.35 8.43 -7.63
C SER A 363 -14.67 8.73 -8.97
N GLU A 364 -13.50 9.37 -8.92
CA GLU A 364 -12.83 9.91 -10.11
C GLU A 364 -12.20 8.82 -10.99
N ASN A 365 -11.90 7.65 -10.44
CA ASN A 365 -11.41 6.51 -11.22
C ASN A 365 -12.43 5.37 -11.33
N GLY A 366 -13.59 5.48 -10.67
CA GLY A 366 -14.66 4.49 -10.68
C GLY A 366 -14.29 3.15 -10.03
N ARG A 367 -13.33 3.13 -9.09
CA ARG A 367 -12.82 1.89 -8.48
C ARG A 367 -13.10 1.82 -6.99
N ALA A 368 -13.61 0.66 -6.57
CA ALA A 368 -13.63 0.28 -5.17
C ALA A 368 -12.23 -0.12 -4.69
N ILE A 369 -12.00 0.06 -3.40
CA ILE A 369 -10.76 -0.32 -2.72
C ILE A 369 -11.05 -0.81 -1.32
N GLN A 370 -10.51 -1.97 -0.98
CA GLN A 370 -10.59 -2.51 0.36
C GLN A 370 -9.78 -1.66 1.34
N ALA A 371 -10.48 -1.11 2.32
CA ALA A 371 -9.98 -0.20 3.33
C ALA A 371 -9.34 -0.95 4.52
N ALA A 372 -10.02 -1.98 5.03
CA ALA A 372 -9.56 -2.82 6.15
C ALA A 372 -10.24 -4.21 6.13
N THR A 373 -9.75 -5.15 6.95
CA THR A 373 -10.28 -6.52 7.02
C THR A 373 -10.29 -7.07 8.44
N SER A 374 -11.29 -7.89 8.75
CA SER A 374 -11.41 -8.64 10.00
C SER A 374 -11.96 -10.04 9.69
N HIS A 375 -11.18 -11.06 10.02
CA HIS A 375 -11.37 -12.45 9.65
C HIS A 375 -11.80 -13.29 10.84
N TYR A 376 -12.83 -14.10 10.66
CA TYR A 376 -13.07 -15.26 11.53
C TYR A 376 -12.34 -16.45 10.93
N LEU A 377 -11.30 -16.92 11.62
CA LEU A 377 -10.45 -18.02 11.16
C LEU A 377 -10.97 -19.40 11.61
N SER A 378 -11.99 -19.43 12.47
CA SER A 378 -12.47 -20.64 13.11
C SER A 378 -11.30 -21.42 13.73
N THR A 379 -11.33 -22.74 13.61
CA THR A 379 -10.30 -23.67 14.11
C THR A 379 -9.28 -24.05 13.04
N ASN A 380 -9.28 -23.39 11.87
CA ASN A 380 -8.44 -23.79 10.71
C ASN A 380 -6.95 -23.74 11.06
N PHE A 381 -6.47 -22.58 11.54
CA PHE A 381 -5.09 -22.43 11.97
C PHE A 381 -4.81 -23.18 13.28
N ALA A 382 -5.79 -23.30 14.18
CA ALA A 382 -5.63 -24.01 15.44
C ALA A 382 -5.31 -25.48 15.20
N LYS A 383 -6.03 -26.14 14.27
CA LYS A 383 -5.74 -27.51 13.83
C LYS A 383 -4.35 -27.62 13.20
N MET A 384 -3.99 -26.67 12.35
CA MET A 384 -2.72 -26.65 11.64
C MET A 384 -1.51 -26.49 12.57
N PHE A 385 -1.61 -25.63 13.57
CA PHE A 385 -0.54 -25.32 14.53
C PHE A 385 -0.66 -26.07 15.86
N LYS A 386 -1.67 -26.94 16.00
CA LYS A 386 -2.01 -27.66 17.24
C LYS A 386 -2.18 -26.71 18.43
N ILE A 387 -2.97 -25.66 18.24
CA ILE A 387 -3.35 -24.72 19.29
C ILE A 387 -4.59 -25.27 19.99
N GLU A 388 -4.33 -26.09 21.00
CA GLU A 388 -5.34 -26.80 21.79
C GLU A 388 -5.37 -26.25 23.22
N TYR A 389 -6.54 -26.32 23.85
CA TYR A 389 -6.72 -26.06 25.27
C TYR A 389 -7.54 -27.17 25.92
N GLU A 390 -7.33 -27.39 27.21
CA GLU A 390 -8.17 -28.26 28.01
C GLU A 390 -9.38 -27.47 28.56
N ASP A 391 -10.59 -27.96 28.27
CA ASP A 391 -11.85 -27.35 28.72
C ASP A 391 -12.19 -27.67 30.19
N GLU A 392 -13.33 -27.18 30.68
CA GLU A 392 -13.77 -27.39 32.06
C GLU A 392 -14.04 -28.88 32.41
N ASN A 393 -14.16 -29.74 31.40
CA ASN A 393 -14.36 -31.18 31.54
C ASN A 393 -13.08 -31.99 31.28
N GLU A 394 -11.93 -31.32 31.27
CA GLU A 394 -10.61 -31.93 30.99
C GLU A 394 -10.48 -32.52 29.57
N VAL A 395 -11.29 -32.03 28.61
CA VAL A 395 -11.25 -32.47 27.21
C VAL A 395 -10.50 -31.45 26.35
N LYS A 396 -9.64 -31.96 25.45
CA LYS A 396 -8.92 -31.10 24.50
C LYS A 396 -9.84 -30.55 23.42
N GLN A 397 -9.81 -29.23 23.27
CA GLN A 397 -10.52 -28.47 22.25
C GLN A 397 -9.56 -27.60 21.43
N TYR A 398 -9.94 -27.26 20.20
CA TYR A 398 -9.22 -26.28 19.39
C TYR A 398 -9.77 -24.87 19.65
N VAL A 399 -8.86 -23.89 19.71
CA VAL A 399 -9.27 -22.49 19.87
C VAL A 399 -9.94 -21.93 18.61
N HIS A 400 -10.87 -21.00 18.81
CA HIS A 400 -11.46 -20.20 17.74
C HIS A 400 -10.64 -18.94 17.54
N GLN A 401 -10.09 -18.74 16.35
CA GLN A 401 -9.17 -17.63 16.09
C GLN A 401 -9.80 -16.53 15.24
N THR A 402 -9.26 -15.33 15.38
CA THR A 402 -9.53 -14.20 14.50
C THR A 402 -8.21 -13.56 14.11
N SER A 403 -8.17 -12.93 12.94
CA SER A 403 -7.12 -11.97 12.59
C SER A 403 -7.71 -10.75 11.92
N TRP A 404 -7.04 -9.61 12.00
CA TRP A 404 -7.50 -8.38 11.37
C TRP A 404 -6.32 -7.46 11.06
N GLY A 405 -6.50 -6.58 10.08
CA GLY A 405 -5.46 -5.62 9.72
C GLY A 405 -5.97 -4.39 8.98
N CYS A 406 -5.27 -3.28 9.19
CA CYS A 406 -5.44 -2.02 8.46
C CYS A 406 -4.06 -1.36 8.26
N THR A 407 -3.87 -0.70 7.13
CA THR A 407 -2.55 -0.25 6.66
C THR A 407 -2.53 1.25 6.36
N THR A 408 -1.35 1.77 6.02
CA THR A 408 -1.17 3.12 5.48
C THR A 408 -1.94 3.39 4.18
N ARG A 409 -2.56 2.37 3.55
CA ARG A 409 -3.55 2.55 2.49
C ARG A 409 -4.67 3.51 2.88
N SER A 410 -5.06 3.52 4.16
CA SER A 410 -6.04 4.45 4.72
C SER A 410 -5.72 5.92 4.40
N ILE A 411 -4.44 6.31 4.44
CA ILE A 411 -3.97 7.65 4.08
C ILE A 411 -4.18 7.93 2.59
N GLY A 412 -3.82 6.97 1.74
CA GLY A 412 -4.03 7.09 0.29
C GLY A 412 -5.51 7.23 -0.09
N ILE A 413 -6.39 6.45 0.55
CA ILE A 413 -7.84 6.56 0.37
C ILE A 413 -8.32 7.96 0.76
N MET A 414 -7.93 8.46 1.93
CA MET A 414 -8.30 9.80 2.40
C MET A 414 -7.86 10.92 1.44
N ILE A 415 -6.63 10.83 0.92
CA ILE A 415 -6.12 11.78 -0.08
C ILE A 415 -6.97 11.75 -1.35
N MET A 416 -7.30 10.55 -1.84
CA MET A 416 -8.13 10.39 -3.04
C MET A 416 -9.57 10.87 -2.81
N THR A 417 -10.13 10.70 -1.61
CA THR A 417 -11.47 11.16 -1.27
C THR A 417 -11.56 12.69 -1.24
N HIS A 418 -10.66 13.37 -0.53
CA HIS A 418 -10.83 14.80 -0.22
C HIS A 418 -10.01 15.74 -1.09
N GLY A 419 -8.90 15.28 -1.66
CA GLY A 419 -8.01 16.16 -2.43
C GLY A 419 -8.72 16.79 -3.63
N ASP A 420 -8.27 17.98 -4.01
CA ASP A 420 -8.82 18.79 -5.09
C ASP A 420 -7.71 19.31 -6.04
N ASP A 421 -8.08 20.21 -6.95
CA ASP A 421 -7.15 20.78 -7.94
C ASP A 421 -6.14 21.79 -7.31
N ASN A 422 -6.33 22.19 -6.05
CA ASN A 422 -5.37 23.02 -5.30
C ASN A 422 -4.38 22.19 -4.48
N GLY A 423 -4.68 20.91 -4.23
CA GLY A 423 -3.77 19.99 -3.54
C GLY A 423 -4.46 19.11 -2.50
N LEU A 424 -3.77 18.92 -1.38
CA LEU A 424 -4.29 18.16 -0.25
C LEU A 424 -5.45 18.89 0.43
N VAL A 425 -6.41 18.13 0.95
CA VAL A 425 -7.45 18.60 1.87
C VAL A 425 -7.46 17.63 3.03
N LEU A 426 -6.98 18.05 4.20
CA LEU A 426 -6.86 17.19 5.36
C LEU A 426 -8.02 17.41 6.32
N PRO A 427 -8.70 16.34 6.79
CA PRO A 427 -9.60 16.42 7.93
C PRO A 427 -8.88 17.02 9.16
N PRO A 428 -9.49 17.96 9.90
CA PRO A 428 -8.84 18.60 11.06
C PRO A 428 -8.37 17.63 12.16
N ASN A 429 -8.97 16.44 12.25
CA ASN A 429 -8.64 15.43 13.26
C ASN A 429 -7.25 14.80 13.05
N ILE A 430 -6.71 14.86 11.83
CA ILE A 430 -5.42 14.25 11.48
C ILE A 430 -4.41 15.27 10.92
N ALA A 431 -4.79 16.54 10.80
CA ALA A 431 -3.94 17.60 10.31
C ALA A 431 -2.94 18.05 11.40
N LYS A 432 -1.64 17.99 11.11
CA LYS A 432 -0.58 18.39 12.05
C LYS A 432 -0.76 19.81 12.58
N TYR A 433 -0.97 20.75 11.66
CA TYR A 433 -1.40 22.10 12.00
C TYR A 433 -2.82 22.24 11.48
N LYS A 434 -3.74 22.64 12.35
CA LYS A 434 -5.14 22.89 11.98
C LYS A 434 -5.31 24.27 11.38
N VAL A 435 -4.43 25.19 11.79
CA VAL A 435 -4.47 26.61 11.41
C VAL A 435 -3.09 27.07 10.96
N VAL A 436 -3.04 27.84 9.87
CA VAL A 436 -1.89 28.67 9.52
C VAL A 436 -2.26 30.15 9.65
N ILE A 437 -1.40 30.94 10.26
CA ILE A 437 -1.58 32.40 10.43
C ILE A 437 -0.63 33.11 9.48
N ILE A 438 -1.15 34.00 8.64
CA ILE A 438 -0.38 34.68 7.59
C ILE A 438 -0.56 36.20 7.71
N PRO A 439 0.52 36.96 7.96
CA PRO A 439 0.45 38.41 8.00
C PRO A 439 0.41 38.97 6.57
N ILE A 440 -0.49 39.93 6.34
CA ILE A 440 -0.65 40.64 5.07
C ILE A 440 0.06 41.98 5.18
N LEU A 441 1.34 41.98 4.80
CA LEU A 441 2.21 43.15 4.86
C LEU A 441 2.18 43.91 3.53
N TYR A 442 2.07 45.23 3.60
CA TYR A 442 2.23 46.14 2.46
C TYR A 442 3.10 47.34 2.85
N LYS A 443 3.54 48.13 1.85
CA LYS A 443 4.35 49.33 2.09
C LYS A 443 3.69 50.22 3.15
N ASN A 444 4.44 50.59 4.18
CA ASN A 444 4.05 51.43 5.31
C ASN A 444 3.13 50.76 6.37
N SER A 445 3.00 49.44 6.37
CA SER A 445 2.35 48.73 7.47
C SER A 445 3.28 48.63 8.69
N ASP A 446 2.72 48.74 9.91
CA ASP A 446 3.47 48.47 11.15
C ASP A 446 3.60 46.95 11.32
N GLU A 447 4.67 46.41 10.74
CA GLU A 447 4.95 44.97 10.74
C GLU A 447 5.07 44.41 12.16
N ASN A 448 5.61 45.18 13.11
CA ASN A 448 5.76 44.76 14.49
C ASN A 448 4.40 44.62 15.17
N ALA A 449 3.50 45.59 14.97
CA ALA A 449 2.15 45.53 15.53
C ALA A 449 1.35 44.35 14.98
N ILE A 450 1.42 44.08 13.66
CA ILE A 450 0.75 42.94 13.02
C ILE A 450 1.33 41.62 13.52
N ASN A 451 2.66 41.50 13.56
CA ASN A 451 3.32 40.28 14.03
C ASN A 451 3.01 39.99 15.50
N ASN A 452 2.90 41.02 16.34
CA ASN A 452 2.47 40.85 17.73
C ASN A 452 1.03 40.37 17.82
N TYR A 453 0.12 40.92 17.02
CA TYR A 453 -1.27 40.47 16.97
C TYR A 453 -1.40 39.02 16.48
N CYS A 454 -0.65 38.63 15.45
CA CYS A 454 -0.56 37.24 15.00
C CYS A 454 -0.07 36.29 16.12
N LYS A 455 0.92 36.71 16.93
CA LYS A 455 1.40 35.93 18.08
C LYS A 455 0.35 35.79 19.19
N GLU A 456 -0.46 36.81 19.42
CA GLU A 456 -1.58 36.72 20.38
C GLU A 456 -2.67 35.74 19.89
N ILE A 457 -2.97 35.72 18.58
CA ILE A 457 -3.84 34.70 17.98
C ILE A 457 -3.23 33.30 18.14
N GLU A 458 -1.95 33.15 17.82
CA GLU A 458 -1.22 31.88 17.96
C GLU A 458 -1.28 31.36 19.41
N LYS A 459 -1.04 32.23 20.38
CA LYS A 459 -1.12 31.92 21.81
C LYS A 459 -2.54 31.51 22.21
N THR A 460 -3.55 32.21 21.73
CA THR A 460 -4.96 31.89 22.00
C THR A 460 -5.33 30.51 21.48
N LEU A 461 -4.93 30.17 20.24
CA LEU A 461 -5.17 28.86 19.63
C LEU A 461 -4.44 27.74 20.38
N LYS A 462 -3.16 27.95 20.72
CA LYS A 462 -2.37 26.96 21.47
C LYS A 462 -2.92 26.71 22.87
N ASN A 463 -3.41 27.75 23.56
CA ASN A 463 -4.08 27.61 24.86
C ASN A 463 -5.38 26.80 24.77
N ALA A 464 -6.01 26.76 23.60
CA ALA A 464 -7.17 25.92 23.31
C ALA A 464 -6.80 24.55 22.72
N GLU A 465 -5.52 24.14 22.80
CA GLU A 465 -4.99 22.88 22.23
C GLU A 465 -5.20 22.74 20.71
N ILE A 466 -5.32 23.87 20.00
CA ILE A 466 -5.36 23.93 18.54
C ILE A 466 -3.96 24.19 18.03
N ASN A 467 -3.32 23.15 17.48
CA ASN A 467 -1.98 23.30 16.92
C ASN A 467 -2.02 24.18 15.66
N CYS A 468 -1.21 25.23 15.66
CA CYS A 468 -1.16 26.23 14.59
C CYS A 468 0.28 26.60 14.24
N ILE A 469 0.46 27.19 13.06
CA ILE A 469 1.76 27.67 12.59
C ILE A 469 1.64 29.12 12.11
N PHE A 470 2.54 29.98 12.56
CA PHE A 470 2.65 31.36 12.11
C PHE A 470 3.72 31.47 11.02
N ASP A 471 3.32 31.84 9.79
CA ASP A 471 4.24 31.99 8.65
C ASP A 471 4.64 33.45 8.43
N ASN A 472 5.62 33.88 9.20
CA ASN A 472 6.23 35.21 9.11
C ASN A 472 7.48 35.26 8.23
N ARG A 473 7.63 34.36 7.25
CA ARG A 473 8.78 34.41 6.33
C ARG A 473 8.65 35.61 5.41
N ASP A 474 9.56 36.57 5.50
CA ASP A 474 9.48 37.83 4.74
C ASP A 474 9.92 37.69 3.27
N LEU A 475 10.61 36.59 2.94
CA LEU A 475 11.07 36.28 1.59
C LEU A 475 9.94 35.95 0.60
N TYR A 476 8.74 35.64 1.13
CA TYR A 476 7.62 35.15 0.32
C TYR A 476 6.41 36.07 0.41
N SER A 477 5.79 36.35 -0.74
CA SER A 477 4.54 37.11 -0.79
C SER A 477 3.40 36.36 -0.08
N PRO A 478 2.36 37.06 0.41
CA PRO A 478 1.19 36.40 0.97
C PRO A 478 0.56 35.37 0.03
N GLY A 479 0.44 35.69 -1.27
CA GLY A 479 -0.09 34.76 -2.28
C GLY A 479 0.74 33.48 -2.43
N TYR A 480 2.07 33.56 -2.31
CA TYR A 480 2.91 32.35 -2.26
C TYR A 480 2.57 31.50 -1.04
N LYS A 481 2.46 32.12 0.14
CA LYS A 481 2.16 31.42 1.38
C LYS A 481 0.77 30.78 1.34
N PHE A 482 -0.23 31.46 0.74
CA PHE A 482 -1.57 30.92 0.55
C PHE A 482 -1.51 29.60 -0.21
N ASN A 483 -0.92 29.60 -1.41
CA ASN A 483 -0.79 28.39 -2.23
C ASN A 483 0.03 27.31 -1.54
N HIS A 484 1.13 27.68 -0.87
CA HIS A 484 2.01 26.76 -0.15
C HIS A 484 1.29 25.96 0.94
N TRP A 485 0.40 26.60 1.70
CA TRP A 485 -0.34 25.95 2.77
C TRP A 485 -1.65 25.30 2.30
N GLU A 486 -2.28 25.83 1.26
CA GLU A 486 -3.40 25.17 0.57
C GLU A 486 -2.98 23.84 -0.03
N LEU A 487 -1.85 23.81 -0.74
CA LEU A 487 -1.27 22.61 -1.34
C LEU A 487 -0.99 21.51 -0.30
N ARG A 488 -0.58 21.91 0.91
CA ARG A 488 -0.32 21.03 2.05
C ARG A 488 -1.56 20.70 2.89
N GLY A 489 -2.72 21.23 2.52
CA GLY A 489 -4.01 20.88 3.09
C GLY A 489 -4.24 21.35 4.52
N ILE A 490 -3.65 22.47 4.93
CA ILE A 490 -3.96 23.07 6.23
C ILE A 490 -5.45 23.46 6.26
N PRO A 491 -6.26 22.96 7.23
CA PRO A 491 -7.71 23.15 7.21
C PRO A 491 -8.18 24.61 7.22
N ILE A 492 -7.52 25.47 7.99
CA ILE A 492 -7.89 26.87 8.16
C ILE A 492 -6.67 27.77 7.94
N ARG A 493 -6.84 28.81 7.14
CA ARG A 493 -5.90 29.94 7.07
C ARG A 493 -6.53 31.13 7.77
N ILE A 494 -5.75 31.79 8.64
CA ILE A 494 -6.08 33.09 9.24
C ILE A 494 -5.21 34.14 8.56
N GLU A 495 -5.85 35.17 8.01
CA GLU A 495 -5.19 36.31 7.40
C GLU A 495 -5.31 37.52 8.31
N VAL A 496 -4.20 38.25 8.48
CA VAL A 496 -4.13 39.42 9.36
C VAL A 496 -3.44 40.57 8.63
N GLY A 497 -4.20 41.58 8.25
CA GLY A 497 -3.70 42.84 7.72
C GLY A 497 -3.89 44.02 8.69
N PRO A 498 -3.44 45.23 8.31
CA PRO A 498 -3.60 46.42 9.14
C PRO A 498 -5.06 46.83 9.40
N LYS A 499 -5.98 46.56 8.46
CA LYS A 499 -7.41 46.80 8.66
C LYS A 499 -8.00 45.88 9.72
N ASP A 500 -7.55 44.63 9.74
CA ASP A 500 -7.98 43.64 10.74
C ASP A 500 -7.48 44.03 12.12
N LEU A 501 -6.24 44.51 12.21
CA LEU A 501 -5.68 45.04 13.46
C LEU A 501 -6.45 46.26 13.98
N GLN A 502 -6.81 47.20 13.10
CA GLN A 502 -7.61 48.38 13.47
C GLN A 502 -9.02 48.01 13.97
N ASN A 503 -9.59 46.94 13.41
CA ASN A 503 -10.92 46.46 13.76
C ASN A 503 -10.93 45.41 14.87
N ASN A 504 -9.75 45.03 15.40
CA ASN A 504 -9.58 43.90 16.32
C ASN A 504 -10.27 42.62 15.82
N SER A 505 -10.08 42.32 14.53
CA SER A 505 -10.65 41.17 13.82
C SER A 505 -9.57 40.38 13.08
N CYS A 506 -9.97 39.35 12.32
CA CYS A 506 -9.14 38.66 11.33
C CYS A 506 -10.05 37.94 10.32
N VAL A 507 -9.48 37.49 9.20
CA VAL A 507 -10.22 36.71 8.19
C VAL A 507 -9.88 35.24 8.33
N PHE A 508 -10.91 34.39 8.34
CA PHE A 508 -10.77 32.94 8.28
C PHE A 508 -11.11 32.45 6.86
N VAL A 509 -10.21 31.69 6.27
CA VAL A 509 -10.42 31.02 4.98
C VAL A 509 -10.35 29.51 5.20
N ARG A 510 -11.39 28.82 4.72
CA ARG A 510 -11.50 27.37 4.83
C ARG A 510 -10.82 26.70 3.64
N ARG A 511 -10.13 25.58 3.89
CA ARG A 511 -9.44 24.87 2.81
C ARG A 511 -10.39 24.17 1.83
N ASP A 512 -11.51 23.64 2.32
CA ASP A 512 -12.38 22.76 1.55
C ASP A 512 -13.30 23.50 0.56
N ASN A 513 -13.67 24.75 0.87
CA ASN A 513 -14.58 25.53 0.05
C ASN A 513 -14.12 26.97 -0.26
N ASN A 514 -12.91 27.35 0.20
CA ASN A 514 -12.39 28.72 0.18
C ASN A 514 -13.41 29.73 0.73
#